data_AF-R7TCZ3-F1
#
_entry.id   AF-R7TCZ3-F1
#
_cell.length_a   1.000
_cell.length_b   1.000
_cell.length_c   1.000
_cell.angle_alpha   90.00
_cell.angle_beta   90.00
_cell.angle_gamma   90.00
#
_symmetry.space_group_name_H-M   'P 1'
#
loop_
_entity.id
_entity.type
_entity.pdbx_description
1 polymer ?
#
loop_
_entity_poly.entity_id
_entity_poly.type
_entity_poly.pdbx_seq_one_letter_code
_entity_poly.pdbx_strand_id
1 'polypeptide(L)' 'EGEHGFACCVHNRDFLPGERFLDQMGECMNASRRVLCFLSPSFLDSNYCIWEFTHALEGDVQRGRKRLAVIMLEP' A
#
# COMPACT_ATOMS: atom_id res chain seq x y z
N GLU A 1 -9.71 9.02 11.04
CA GLU A 1 -10.69 8.66 9.99
C GLU A 1 -12.00 9.43 10.18
N GLY A 2 -12.69 9.29 11.32
CA GLY A 2 -13.97 9.99 11.57
C GLY A 2 -13.91 11.53 11.60
N GLU A 3 -12.79 12.13 11.98
CA GLU A 3 -12.66 13.59 12.11
C GLU A 3 -12.45 14.33 10.77
N HIS A 4 -11.94 13.63 9.75
CA HIS A 4 -11.62 14.21 8.44
C HIS A 4 -12.43 13.58 7.29
N GLY A 5 -13.35 12.66 7.58
CA GLY A 5 -14.22 12.02 6.58
C GLY A 5 -13.49 11.08 5.63
N PHE A 6 -12.30 10.58 6.00
CA PHE A 6 -11.58 9.58 5.22
C PHE A 6 -11.83 8.17 5.77
N ALA A 7 -12.13 7.23 4.88
CA ALA A 7 -12.05 5.80 5.15
C ALA A 7 -10.69 5.29 4.67
N CYS A 8 -9.91 4.69 5.56
CA CYS A 8 -8.56 4.20 5.25
C CYS A 8 -8.48 2.68 5.45
N CYS A 9 -7.74 2.01 4.56
CA CYS A 9 -7.26 0.64 4.77
C CYS A 9 -5.79 0.73 5.24
N VAL A 10 -5.49 0.18 6.42
CA VAL A 10 -4.14 0.15 7.02
C VAL A 10 -3.70 -1.30 7.17
N HIS A 11 -2.59 -1.66 6.53
CA HIS A 11 -2.15 -3.06 6.40
C HIS A 11 -1.94 -3.79 7.74
N ASN A 12 -1.49 -3.12 8.80
CA ASN A 12 -1.25 -3.74 10.11
C ASN A 12 -2.50 -3.85 10.99
N ARG A 13 -3.63 -3.28 10.54
CA ARG A 13 -4.91 -3.25 11.27
C ARG A 13 -5.97 -4.05 10.56
N ASP A 14 -6.07 -3.88 9.24
CA ASP A 14 -7.21 -4.34 8.46
C ASP A 14 -6.93 -5.63 7.68
N PHE A 15 -5.66 -6.03 7.53
CA PHE A 15 -5.34 -7.28 6.87
C PHE A 15 -5.58 -8.45 7.82
N LEU A 16 -6.26 -9.47 7.29
CA LEU A 16 -6.58 -10.69 7.99
C LEU A 16 -5.34 -11.57 8.14
N PRO A 17 -5.01 -12.01 9.36
CA PRO A 17 -4.01 -13.03 9.58
C PRO A 17 -4.42 -14.36 8.91
N GLY A 18 -3.46 -15.04 8.28
CA GLY A 18 -3.70 -16.31 7.58
C GLY A 18 -4.05 -16.16 6.11
N GLU A 19 -4.43 -14.96 5.67
CA GLU A 19 -4.59 -14.63 4.25
C GLU A 19 -3.28 -14.13 3.64
N ARG A 20 -3.15 -14.25 2.32
CA ARG A 20 -1.96 -13.79 1.60
C ARG A 20 -1.88 -12.26 1.65
N PHE A 21 -0.79 -11.75 2.22
CA PHE A 21 -0.56 -10.30 2.40
C PHE A 21 -0.66 -9.52 1.09
N LEU A 22 -0.11 -10.07 0.00
CA LEU A 22 -0.08 -9.42 -1.31
C LEU A 22 -1.44 -9.37 -1.99
N ASP A 23 -2.26 -10.40 -1.84
CA ASP A 23 -3.62 -10.42 -2.38
C ASP A 23 -4.47 -9.34 -1.71
N GLN A 24 -4.42 -9.27 -0.37
CA GLN A 24 -5.09 -8.23 0.40
C GLN A 24 -4.56 -6.82 0.08
N MET A 25 -3.25 -6.66 -0.14
CA MET A 25 -2.67 -5.41 -0.60
C MET A 25 -3.24 -5.00 -1.95
N GLY A 26 -3.26 -5.91 -2.93
CA GLY A 26 -3.81 -5.66 -4.25
C GLY A 26 -5.28 -5.25 -4.19
N GLU A 27 -6.09 -5.94 -3.40
CA GLU A 27 -7.50 -5.61 -3.18
C GLU A 27 -7.68 -4.22 -2.53
N CYS A 28 -6.98 -3.93 -1.43
CA CYS A 28 -7.04 -2.62 -0.77
C CYS A 28 -6.56 -1.49 -1.69
N MET A 29 -5.48 -1.69 -2.46
CA MET A 29 -5.00 -0.72 -3.45
C MET A 29 -6.02 -0.47 -4.55
N ASN A 30 -6.68 -1.53 -5.05
CA ASN A 30 -7.71 -1.41 -6.08
C ASN A 30 -8.94 -0.66 -5.58
N ALA A 31 -9.37 -0.92 -4.34
CA ALA A 31 -10.50 -0.23 -3.69
C ALA A 31 -10.19 1.22 -3.28
N SER A 32 -8.91 1.59 -3.17
CA SER A 32 -8.49 2.90 -2.68
C SER A 32 -8.37 3.97 -3.77
N ARG A 33 -8.83 5.19 -3.47
CA ARG A 33 -8.67 6.36 -4.36
C ARG A 33 -7.24 6.90 -4.39
N ARG A 34 -6.51 6.72 -3.29
CA ARG A 34 -5.11 7.11 -3.09
C ARG A 34 -4.45 6.06 -2.21
N VAL A 35 -3.16 5.83 -2.42
CA VAL A 35 -2.35 4.89 -1.65
C VAL A 35 -1.20 5.68 -1.05
N LEU A 36 -0.98 5.55 0.25
CA LEU A 36 0.17 6.10 0.95
C LEU A 36 1.10 4.95 1.32
N CYS A 37 2.34 5.00 0.84
CA CYS A 37 3.38 4.05 1.21
C CYS A 37 4.38 4.76 2.12
N PHE A 38 4.55 4.25 3.33
CA PHE A 38 5.51 4.77 4.29
C PHE A 38 6.78 3.91 4.23
N LEU A 39 7.88 4.47 3.71
CA LEU A 39 9.16 3.79 3.62
C LEU A 39 10.00 4.07 4.86
N SER A 40 10.37 3.02 5.58
CA SER A 40 11.38 3.01 6.63
C SER A 40 12.48 1.99 6.29
N PRO A 41 13.67 2.07 6.89
CA PRO A 41 14.71 1.05 6.72
C PRO A 41 14.19 -0.36 7.05
N SER A 42 13.43 -0.48 8.14
CA SER A 42 12.77 -1.72 8.53
C SER A 42 11.76 -2.25 7.49
N PHE A 43 11.12 -1.36 6.73
CA PHE A 43 10.22 -1.74 5.64
C PHE A 43 11.00 -2.30 4.46
N LEU A 44 12.13 -1.66 4.09
CA LEU A 44 13.01 -2.11 3.01
C LEU A 44 13.68 -3.45 3.31
N ASP A 45 14.02 -3.72 4.57
CA ASP A 45 14.63 -4.97 5.02
C ASP A 45 13.62 -6.13 5.17
N SER A 46 12.33 -5.80 5.26
CA SER A 46 11.29 -6.81 5.37
C SER A 46 10.97 -7.40 3.99
N ASN A 47 10.97 -8.73 3.89
CA ASN A 47 10.80 -9.54 2.66
C ASN A 47 9.48 -9.33 1.87
N TYR A 48 8.72 -8.26 2.12
CA TYR A 48 7.53 -7.87 1.36
C TYR A 48 7.95 -7.09 0.13
N CYS A 49 8.63 -7.84 -0.73
CA CYS A 49 9.38 -7.44 -1.89
C CYS A 49 8.91 -6.12 -2.53
N ILE A 50 9.80 -5.13 -2.58
CA ILE A 50 9.67 -3.92 -3.40
C ILE A 50 9.20 -4.29 -4.82
N TRP A 51 9.60 -5.46 -5.33
CA TRP A 51 9.19 -5.96 -6.64
C TRP A 51 7.69 -6.18 -6.78
N GLU A 52 7.04 -6.87 -5.83
CA GLU A 52 5.59 -7.12 -5.84
C GLU A 52 4.80 -5.80 -5.68
N PHE A 53 5.27 -4.92 -4.79
CA PHE A 53 4.71 -3.58 -4.66
C PHE A 53 4.86 -2.76 -5.95
N THR A 54 6.02 -2.84 -6.60
CA THR A 54 6.27 -2.21 -7.91
C THR A 54 5.34 -2.79 -8.97
N HIS A 55 5.09 -4.09 -8.95
CA HIS A 55 4.19 -4.75 -9.90
C HIS A 55 2.72 -4.35 -9.69
N ALA A 56 2.28 -4.18 -8.43
CA ALA A 56 0.98 -3.62 -8.11
C ALA A 56 0.86 -2.14 -8.55
N LEU A 57 1.94 -1.37 -8.40
CA LEU A 57 2.04 0.02 -8.86
C LEU A 57 2.06 0.14 -10.40
N GLU A 58 2.70 -0.79 -11.09
CA GLU A 58 2.73 -0.83 -12.55
C GLU A 58 1.31 -0.97 -13.13
N GLY A 59 0.45 -1.75 -12.48
CA GLY A 59 -0.97 -1.83 -12.85
C GLY A 59 -1.71 -0.49 -12.74
N ASP A 60 -1.27 0.40 -11.84
CA ASP A 60 -1.79 1.76 -11.71
C ASP A 60 -1.25 2.70 -12.79
N VAL A 61 0.05 2.60 -13.07
CA VAL A 61 0.73 3.37 -14.11
C VAL A 61 0.16 3.03 -15.50
N GLN A 62 -0.01 1.75 -15.82
CA GLN A 62 -0.58 1.28 -17.08
C GLN A 62 -2.01 1.77 -17.31
N ARG A 63 -2.79 1.95 -16.23
CA ARG A 63 -4.16 2.47 -16.28
C ARG A 63 -4.22 4.01 -16.26
N GLY A 64 -3.08 4.70 -16.26
CA GLY A 64 -2.98 6.15 -16.17
C GLY A 64 -3.38 6.72 -14.80
N ARG A 65 -3.39 5.90 -13.75
CA ARG A 65 -3.84 6.26 -12.41
C ARG A 65 -2.64 6.62 -11.53
N LYS A 66 -2.44 7.91 -11.27
CA LYS A 66 -1.42 8.39 -10.30
C LYS A 66 -2.01 8.42 -8.89
N ARG A 67 -2.07 7.25 -8.22
CA ARG A 67 -2.68 7.13 -6.88
C ARG A 67 -1.69 7.03 -5.73
N LEU A 68 -0.44 6.64 -6.01
CA LEU A 68 0.58 6.42 -4.99
C LEU A 68 1.28 7.74 -4.61
N ALA A 69 1.36 8.00 -3.32
CA ALA A 69 2.35 8.89 -2.73
C ALA A 69 3.24 8.10 -1.78
N VAL A 70 4.55 8.28 -1.94
CA VAL A 70 5.56 7.64 -1.10
C VAL A 70 6.04 8.66 -0.08
N ILE A 71 6.03 8.27 1.19
CA ILE A 71 6.47 9.07 2.33
C ILE A 71 7.66 8.37 2.95
N MET A 72 8.83 8.98 2.83
CA MET A 72 10.04 8.49 3.46
C MET A 72 10.04 8.92 4.93
N LEU A 73 9.96 7.95 5.84
CA LEU A 73 9.92 8.19 7.27
C LEU A 73 11.30 8.51 7.85
N GLU A 74 12.35 7.94 7.26
CA GLU A 74 13.75 8.18 7.64
C GLU A 74 14.59 8.32 6.36
N PRO A 75 15.50 9.31 6.29
CA PRO A 75 16.36 9.54 5.14
C PRO A 75 17.48 8.50 4.96
#